data_AF-A0A7J8RPC5-F1
#
_entry.id   AF-A0A7J8RPC5-F1
#
_cell.length_a   1.000
_cell.length_b   1.000
_cell.length_c   1.000
_cell.angle_alpha   90.00
_cell.angle_beta   90.00
_cell.angle_gamma   90.00
#
_symmetry.space_group_name_H-M   'P 1'
#
loop_
_entity.id
_entity.type
_entity.pdbx_description
1 polymer ?
#
loop_
_entity_poly.entity_id
_entity_poly.type
_entity_poly.pdbx_seq_one_letter_code
_entity_poly.pdbx_strand_id
1 'polypeptide(L)' 'MKSTMANLWHLVKGVQIRDLGEKRYLFKFFHIIDMERVINGAPWTFNNHLLILHKLKGGEDPL' A
#
# COMPACT_ATOMS: atom_id res chain seq x y z
N MET A 1 0.78 -10.99 -4.04
CA MET A 1 0.36 -9.70 -3.48
C MET A 1 0.59 -8.53 -4.44
N LYS A 2 1.82 -8.33 -4.94
CA LYS A 2 2.22 -7.17 -5.78
C LYS A 2 1.29 -6.88 -6.97
N SER A 3 1.12 -7.84 -7.88
CA SER A 3 0.32 -7.64 -9.10
C SER A 3 -1.18 -7.54 -8.82
N THR A 4 -1.70 -8.35 -7.90
CA THR A 4 -3.12 -8.36 -7.53
C THR A 4 -3.57 -7.03 -6.92
N MET A 5 -2.80 -6.48 -5.97
CA MET A 5 -3.18 -5.23 -5.29
C MET A 5 -2.98 -4.00 -6.18
N ALA A 6 -1.90 -3.98 -6.98
CA ALA A 6 -1.66 -2.89 -7.93
C ALA A 6 -2.77 -2.77 -8.98
N ASN A 7 -3.28 -3.90 -9.48
CA ASN A 7 -4.42 -3.92 -10.40
C ASN A 7 -5.72 -3.50 -9.72
N LEU A 8 -5.96 -3.95 -8.48
CA LEU A 8 -7.18 -3.66 -7.73
C LEU A 8 -7.32 -2.16 -7.40
N TRP A 9 -6.21 -1.48 -7.14
CA TRP A 9 -6.21 -0.05 -6.82
C TRP A 9 -6.20 0.89 -8.04
N HIS A 10 -6.19 0.35 -9.26
CA HIS A 10 -6.16 1.13 -10.51
C HIS A 10 -5.11 2.25 -10.51
N LEU A 11 -3.88 1.90 -10.09
CA LEU A 11 -2.79 2.85 -9.96
C LEU A 11 -2.34 3.36 -11.33
N VAL A 12 -2.24 4.69 -11.49
CA VAL A 12 -1.90 5.32 -12.77
C VAL A 12 -0.40 5.26 -13.05
N LYS A 13 0.43 5.42 -12.00
CA LYS A 13 1.91 5.39 -12.10
C LYS A 13 2.51 4.16 -11.43
N GLY A 14 1.68 3.35 -10.78
CA GLY A 14 2.10 2.12 -10.12
C GLY A 14 2.69 2.35 -8.71
N VAL A 15 3.13 1.25 -8.11
CA VAL A 15 3.66 1.22 -6.74
C VAL A 15 4.83 0.25 -6.67
N GLN A 16 5.87 0.61 -5.94
CA GLN A 16 6.90 -0.32 -5.52
C GLN A 16 6.52 -0.88 -4.15
N ILE A 17 6.45 -2.20 -4.04
CA ILE A 17 6.14 -2.88 -2.77
C ILE A 17 7.39 -3.58 -2.27
N ARG A 18 7.72 -3.41 -1.00
CA ARG A 18 8.79 -4.14 -0.32
C ARG A 18 8.19 -4.97 0.81
N ASP A 19 8.55 -6.24 0.87
CA ASP A 19 8.22 -7.10 2.01
C ASP A 19 9.21 -6.79 3.15
N LEU A 20 8.67 -6.46 4.32
CA LEU A 20 9.45 -6.17 5.53
C LEU A 20 9.47 -7.37 6.50
N GLY A 21 8.82 -8.49 6.15
CA GLY A 21 8.61 -9.61 7.05
C GLY A 21 7.43 -9.38 8.00
N GLU A 22 7.07 -10.40 8.79
CA GLU A 22 6.03 -10.31 9.83
C GLU A 22 4.68 -9.75 9.34
N LYS A 23 4.30 -10.05 8.09
CA LYS A 23 3.07 -9.53 7.44
C LYS A 23 3.05 -8.01 7.26
N ARG A 24 4.22 -7.35 7.28
CA ARG A 24 4.39 -5.92 7.03
C ARG A 24 4.93 -5.67 5.63
N TYR A 25 4.34 -4.67 4.97
CA TYR A 25 4.66 -4.31 3.60
C TYR A 25 4.81 -2.80 3.49
N LEU A 26 5.88 -2.36 2.83
CA LEU A 26 6.08 -0.96 2.51
C LEU A 26 5.61 -0.69 1.08
N PHE A 27 4.64 0.20 0.95
CA PHE A 27 4.12 0.67 -0.34
C PHE A 27 4.70 2.04 -0.66
N LYS A 28 5.60 2.09 -1.64
CA LYS A 28 6.14 3.35 -2.18
C LYS A 28 5.39 3.70 -3.46
N PHE A 29 4.48 4.66 -3.36
CA PHE A 29 3.73 5.18 -4.49
C PHE A 29 4.56 6.17 -5.29
N PHE A 30 4.44 6.13 -6.61
CA PHE A 30 5.11 7.09 -7.51
C PHE A 30 4.28 8.34 -7.77
N HIS A 31 3.02 8.36 -7.32
CA HIS A 31 2.12 9.49 -7.46
C HIS A 31 1.25 9.65 -6.20
N ILE A 32 1.03 10.89 -5.75
CA ILE A 32 0.27 11.17 -4.52
C ILE A 32 -1.21 10.77 -4.65
N ILE A 33 -1.83 11.01 -5.81
CA ILE A 33 -3.23 10.62 -6.07
C ILE A 33 -3.43 9.10 -5.95
N ASP A 34 -2.46 8.31 -6.40
CA ASP A 34 -2.51 6.85 -6.27
C ASP A 34 -2.51 6.43 -4.79
N MET A 35 -1.66 7.07 -3.96
CA MET A 35 -1.63 6.84 -2.51
C MET A 35 -2.94 7.26 -1.83
N GLU A 36 -3.47 8.45 -2.16
CA GLU A 36 -4.71 8.97 -1.58
C GLU A 36 -5.91 8.09 -1.93
N ARG A 37 -5.98 7.59 -3.16
CA ARG A 37 -7.02 6.62 -3.58
C ARG A 37 -6.98 5.36 -2.73
N VAL A 38 -5.79 4.83 -2.46
CA VAL A 38 -5.63 3.64 -1.62
C VAL A 38 -6.01 3.94 -0.17
N ILE A 39 -5.60 5.07 0.39
CA ILE A 39 -5.96 5.43 1.78
C ILE A 39 -7.47 5.66 1.92
N ASN A 40 -8.06 6.44 1.01
CA ASN A 40 -9.47 6.83 1.08
C ASN A 40 -10.44 5.70 0.70
N GLY A 41 -9.99 4.70 -0.07
CA GLY A 41 -10.80 3.54 -0.44
C GLY A 41 -10.80 2.41 0.58
N ALA A 42 -10.13 2.58 1.73
CA ALA A 42 -10.17 1.62 2.82
C ALA A 42 -11.61 1.42 3.34
N PRO A 43 -11.95 0.22 3.87
CA PRO A 43 -11.06 -0.90 4.19
C PRO A 43 -10.74 -1.81 2.99
N TRP A 44 -9.53 -2.35 2.96
CA TRP A 44 -9.11 -3.34 1.95
C TRP A 44 -8.88 -4.71 2.59
N THR A 45 -9.23 -5.77 1.86
CA THR A 45 -8.92 -7.14 2.26
C THR A 45 -8.02 -7.82 1.26
N PHE A 46 -7.01 -8.55 1.74
CA PHE A 46 -6.16 -9.42 0.92
C PHE A 46 -6.10 -10.81 1.56
N ASN A 47 -6.43 -11.86 0.79
CA ASN A 47 -6.51 -13.25 1.29
C ASN A 47 -7.36 -13.38 2.58
N ASN A 48 -8.55 -12.76 2.62
CA ASN A 48 -9.44 -12.71 3.79
C ASN A 48 -8.84 -12.06 5.06
N HIS A 49 -7.74 -11.32 4.94
CA HIS A 49 -7.18 -10.52 6.03
C HIS A 49 -7.37 -9.03 5.73
N LEU A 50 -7.78 -8.26 6.75
CA LEU A 50 -7.87 -6.81 6.66
C LEU A 50 -6.47 -6.19 6.55
N LEU A 51 -6.31 -5.25 5.62
CA LEU A 51 -5.11 -4.44 5.50
C LEU A 51 -5.25 -3.19 6.37
N ILE A 52 -4.34 -3.05 7.33
CA ILE A 52 -4.18 -1.82 8.10
C ILE A 52 -3.16 -0.95 7.36
N LEU A 53 -3.58 0.27 7.04
CA LEU A 53 -2.75 1.22 6.30
C LEU A 53 -2.28 2.33 7.24
N HIS A 54 -0.98 2.64 7.19
CA HIS A 54 -0.38 3.76 7.88
C HIS A 54 0.42 4.61 6.89
N LYS A 55 0.19 5.93 6.89
CA LYS A 55 0.93 6.86 6.05
C LYS A 55 2.17 7.32 6.81
N LEU A 56 3.33 6.86 6.38
CA LEU A 56 4.62 7.23 6.96
C LEU A 56 4.89 8.74 6.81
N LYS A 57 5.39 9.34 7.88
CA LYS A 57 5.91 10.70 7.92
C LYS A 57 7.40 10.71 7.55
N GLY A 58 7.92 11.89 7.20
CA GLY A 58 9.35 12.05 6.93
C GLY A 58 10.19 11.68 8.15
N GLY A 59 11.15 10.77 7.97
CA GLY A 59 12.03 10.30 9.05
C GLY A 59 11.43 9.23 9.97
N GLU A 60 10.19 8.78 9.72
CA GLU A 60 9.57 7.68 10.47
C GLU A 60 10.16 6.33 10.04
N ASP A 61 10.46 5.46 11.02
CA ASP A 61 10.93 4.10 10.76
C ASP A 61 9.75 3.23 10.29
N PRO A 62 9.84 2.56 9.12
CA PRO A 62 8.82 1.63 8.66
C PRO A 62 8.81 0.27 9.39
N LEU A 63 9.77 0.01 10.30
CA LEU A 63 9.91 -1.23 11.07
C LEU A 63 9.36 -1.17 12.51
#